data_AF-A0A3D4TNH2-F1
#
_entry.id   AF-A0A3D4TNH2-F1
#
_cell.length_a   1.000
_cell.length_b   1.000
_cell.length_c   1.000
_cell.angle_alpha   90.00
_cell.angle_beta   90.00
_cell.angle_gamma   90.00
#
_symmetry.space_group_name_H-M   'P 1'
#
loop_
_entity.id
_entity.type
_entity.pdbx_description
1 polymer ?
#
loop_
_entity_poly.entity_id
_entity_poly.type
_entity_poly.pdbx_seq_one_letter_code
_entity_poly.pdbx_strand_id
1 'polypeptide(L)'
;VLHERNVFLHVETLPIPYAMEGQRLKIESVGDEFYRVYVRFGFMETPDVPLALMRSCDHGGIYFDPMDTTFFASRETIVATANRGMPIWRDKLFALMHRNA
;
A
#
# COMPACT_ATOMS: atom_id res chain seq x y z
N VAL A 1 -13.16 2.71 -11.63
CA VAL A 1 -13.73 1.42 -12.06
C VAL A 1 -13.90 0.58 -10.81
N LEU A 2 -15.13 0.32 -10.37
CA LEU A 2 -15.38 -0.58 -9.24
C LEU A 2 -15.11 -1.99 -9.74
N HIS A 3 -14.09 -2.65 -9.21
CA HIS A 3 -13.83 -4.06 -9.52
C HIS A 3 -14.72 -4.92 -8.61
N GLU A 4 -15.04 -6.14 -9.04
CA GLU A 4 -15.83 -7.11 -8.28
C GLU A 4 -15.24 -7.41 -6.89
N ARG A 5 -13.92 -7.20 -6.72
CA ARG A 5 -13.20 -7.25 -5.45
C ARG A 5 -12.33 -6.01 -5.26
N ASN A 6 -12.37 -5.42 -4.07
CA ASN A 6 -11.60 -4.21 -3.74
C ASN A 6 -10.68 -4.47 -2.55
N VAL A 7 -9.40 -4.17 -2.69
CA VAL A 7 -8.40 -4.41 -1.65
C VAL A 7 -7.70 -3.14 -1.23
N PHE A 8 -7.78 -2.85 0.08
CA PHE A 8 -6.94 -1.86 0.73
C PHE A 8 -5.65 -2.53 1.18
N LEU A 9 -4.59 -2.31 0.40
CA LEU A 9 -3.27 -2.87 0.66
C LEU A 9 -2.42 -1.91 1.50
N HIS A 10 -1.89 -2.42 2.62
CA HIS A 10 -0.91 -1.73 3.44
C HIS A 10 0.41 -2.51 3.41
N VAL A 11 1.47 -1.88 2.92
CA VAL A 11 2.82 -2.46 2.87
C VAL A 11 3.68 -1.77 3.93
N GLU A 12 4.21 -2.54 4.87
CA GLU A 12 4.97 -2.04 6.02
C GLU A 12 6.36 -2.69 6.06
N THR A 13 7.39 -1.87 6.26
CA THR A 13 8.75 -2.35 6.57
C THR A 13 8.98 -2.32 8.07
N LEU A 14 9.24 -3.48 8.65
CA LEU A 14 9.47 -3.67 10.08
C LEU A 14 10.93 -3.36 10.47
N PRO A 15 11.18 -2.88 11.70
CA PRO A 15 12.53 -2.62 12.23
C PRO A 15 13.26 -3.91 12.68
N ILE A 16 12.90 -5.06 12.14
CA ILE A 16 13.53 -6.37 12.37
C ILE A 16 14.10 -6.89 11.05
N PRO A 17 15.15 -7.73 11.06
CA PRO A 17 15.82 -8.13 9.83
C PRO A 17 14.92 -8.91 8.87
N TYR A 18 14.07 -9.80 9.39
CA TYR A 18 13.13 -10.61 8.62
C TYR A 18 11.78 -10.64 9.32
N ALA A 19 10.69 -10.50 8.57
CA ALA A 19 9.35 -10.66 9.12
C ALA A 19 9.09 -12.14 9.47
N MET A 20 8.44 -12.41 10.61
CA MET A 20 8.02 -13.76 10.99
C MET A 20 6.86 -14.24 10.11
N GLU A 21 6.81 -15.53 9.78
CA GLU A 21 5.85 -16.11 8.82
C GLU A 21 4.39 -15.76 9.12
N GLY A 22 3.96 -15.89 10.38
CA GLY A 22 2.59 -15.53 10.79
C GLY A 22 2.27 -14.02 10.86
N GLN A 23 3.27 -13.14 10.71
CA GLN A 23 3.08 -11.68 10.72
C GLN A 23 3.21 -11.04 9.33
N ARG A 24 3.76 -11.77 8.36
CA ARG A 24 4.03 -11.30 6.98
C ARG A 24 2.77 -10.92 6.23
N LEU A 25 1.69 -11.65 6.45
CA LEU A 25 0.44 -11.43 5.77
C LEU A 25 -0.73 -11.49 6.74
N LYS A 26 -1.58 -10.47 6.71
CA LYS A 26 -2.85 -10.48 7.42
C LYS A 26 -3.95 -10.00 6.48
N ILE A 27 -5.03 -10.76 6.40
CA ILE A 27 -6.19 -10.45 5.56
C ILE A 27 -7.41 -10.33 6.46
N GLU A 28 -8.12 -9.22 6.33
CA GLU A 28 -9.36 -8.94 7.07
C GLU A 28 -10.47 -8.63 6.07
N SER A 29 -11.62 -9.31 6.20
CA SER A 29 -12.83 -8.97 5.45
C SER A 29 -13.52 -7.77 6.09
N VAL A 30 -13.84 -6.77 5.28
CA VAL A 30 -14.54 -5.54 5.70
C VAL A 30 -16.03 -5.60 5.32
N GLY A 31 -16.42 -6.55 4.46
CA GLY A 31 -17.79 -6.71 3.92
C GLY A 31 -17.87 -6.37 2.42
N ASP A 32 -18.90 -6.82 1.73
CA ASP A 32 -19.19 -6.51 0.32
C ASP A 32 -17.99 -6.63 -0.65
N GLU A 33 -17.22 -7.72 -0.55
CA GLU A 33 -15.99 -7.96 -1.34
C GLU A 33 -14.88 -6.91 -1.14
N PHE A 34 -14.92 -6.18 -0.02
CA PHE A 34 -13.83 -5.34 0.46
C PHE A 34 -12.93 -6.08 1.45
N TYR A 35 -11.63 -5.99 1.21
CA TYR A 35 -10.62 -6.60 2.05
C TYR A 35 -9.56 -5.59 2.46
N ARG A 36 -9.05 -5.74 3.68
CA ARG A 36 -7.86 -5.07 4.16
C ARG A 36 -6.73 -6.07 4.25
N VAL A 37 -5.64 -5.79 3.55
CA VAL A 37 -4.49 -6.68 3.48
C VAL A 37 -3.26 -5.95 3.98
N TYR A 38 -2.60 -6.55 4.96
CA TYR A 38 -1.33 -6.10 5.49
C TYR A 38 -0.22 -7.01 4.98
N VAL A 39 0.77 -6.45 4.31
CA VAL A 39 2.00 -7.14 3.90
C VAL A 39 3.17 -6.51 4.65
N ARG A 40 3.93 -7.35 5.36
CA ARG A 40 5.06 -6.89 6.17
C ARG A 40 6.36 -7.53 5.72
N PHE A 41 7.39 -6.70 5.58
CA PHE A 41 8.76 -7.11 5.26
C PHE A 41 9.70 -6.64 6.35
N GLY A 42 10.73 -7.43 6.68
CA GLY A 42 11.87 -6.98 7.49
C GLY A 42 12.80 -6.08 6.68
N PHE A 43 13.63 -5.29 7.35
CA PHE A 43 14.51 -4.33 6.69
C PHE A 43 15.60 -4.94 5.81
N MET A 44 15.91 -6.25 5.98
CA MET A 44 16.84 -6.97 5.11
C MET A 44 16.14 -7.76 3.99
N GLU A 45 14.81 -7.70 3.89
CA GLU A 45 14.05 -8.37 2.84
C GLU A 45 13.89 -7.47 1.62
N THR A 46 13.98 -8.04 0.41
CA THR A 46 13.58 -7.34 -0.81
C THR A 46 12.04 -7.43 -0.93
N PRO A 47 11.30 -6.32 -0.82
CA PRO A 47 9.84 -6.37 -0.85
C PRO A 47 9.34 -6.72 -2.26
N ASP A 48 8.69 -7.88 -2.37
CA ASP A 48 7.96 -8.31 -3.57
C ASP A 48 6.48 -8.48 -3.19
N VAL A 49 5.72 -7.42 -3.42
CA VAL A 49 4.31 -7.32 -3.03
C VAL A 49 3.43 -8.28 -3.83
N PRO A 50 3.50 -8.35 -5.18
CA PRO A 50 2.75 -9.35 -5.94
C PRO A 50 3.03 -10.79 -5.49
N LEU A 51 4.31 -11.13 -5.24
CA LEU A 51 4.68 -12.46 -4.77
C LEU A 51 4.12 -12.76 -3.38
N ALA A 52 4.17 -11.79 -2.47
CA ALA A 52 3.60 -11.93 -1.13
C ALA A 52 2.09 -12.15 -1.17
N LEU A 53 1.38 -11.47 -2.08
CA LEU A 53 -0.05 -11.64 -2.28
C LEU A 53 -0.40 -12.97 -2.94
N MET A 54 0.38 -13.48 -3.90
CA MET A 54 0.13 -14.81 -4.49
C MET A 54 0.19 -15.94 -3.45
N ARG A 55 1.03 -15.79 -2.42
CA ARG A 55 1.21 -16.78 -1.33
C ARG A 55 0.13 -16.70 -0.23
N SER A 56 -0.88 -15.83 -0.40
CA SER A 56 -1.98 -15.68 0.56
C SER A 56 -2.87 -16.91 0.69
N CYS A 57 -3.01 -17.68 -0.38
CA CYS A 57 -3.82 -18.90 -0.40
C CYS A 57 -3.32 -19.96 0.59
N ASP A 58 -1.99 -20.03 0.79
CA ASP A 58 -1.37 -20.98 1.72
C ASP A 58 -1.80 -20.72 3.18
N HIS A 59 -2.32 -19.52 3.45
CA HIS A 59 -2.74 -19.08 4.78
C HIS A 59 -4.27 -19.05 4.94
N GLY A 60 -5.03 -19.72 4.06
CA GLY A 60 -6.50 -19.74 4.08
C GLY A 60 -7.14 -18.42 3.65
N GLY A 61 -6.39 -17.58 2.95
CA GLY A 61 -6.80 -16.27 2.46
C GLY A 61 -7.43 -16.29 1.07
N ILE A 62 -7.55 -15.11 0.49
CA ILE A 62 -8.13 -14.86 -0.85
C ILE A 62 -7.02 -15.01 -1.88
N TYR A 63 -7.31 -15.65 -3.01
CA TYR A 63 -6.38 -15.74 -4.13
C TYR A 63 -6.30 -14.42 -4.89
N PHE A 64 -5.08 -13.95 -5.13
CA PHE A 64 -4.78 -12.82 -6.00
C PHE A 64 -4.04 -13.32 -7.24
N ASP A 65 -4.71 -13.32 -8.39
CA ASP A 65 -4.04 -13.55 -9.68
C ASP A 65 -3.38 -12.25 -10.15
N PRO A 66 -2.05 -12.20 -10.34
CA PRO A 66 -1.37 -11.00 -10.83
C PRO A 66 -1.84 -10.53 -12.21
N MET A 67 -2.37 -11.43 -13.05
CA MET A 67 -2.86 -11.08 -14.39
C MET A 67 -4.23 -10.39 -14.34
N ASP A 68 -5.06 -10.72 -13.34
CA ASP A 68 -6.40 -10.14 -13.14
C ASP A 68 -6.42 -9.04 -12.06
N THR A 69 -5.31 -8.83 -11.34
CA THR A 69 -5.20 -7.83 -10.28
C THR A 69 -4.60 -6.53 -10.81
N THR A 70 -5.39 -5.46 -10.79
CA THR A 70 -4.90 -4.11 -11.09
C THR A 70 -4.45 -3.41 -9.82
N PHE A 71 -3.18 -3.00 -9.76
CA PHE A 71 -2.61 -2.27 -8.63
C PHE A 71 -2.75 -0.75 -8.82
N PHE A 72 -3.34 -0.08 -7.84
CA PHE A 72 -3.37 1.38 -7.77
C PHE A 72 -2.46 1.86 -6.65
N ALA A 73 -1.29 2.39 -7.02
CA ALA A 73 -0.43 3.12 -6.09
C ALA A 73 -0.83 4.60 -6.12
N SER A 74 -1.61 5.04 -5.13
CA SER A 74 -1.88 6.47 -4.95
C SER A 74 -0.59 7.19 -4.57
N ARG A 75 0.06 7.83 -5.55
CA ARG A 75 1.09 8.83 -5.24
C ARG A 75 0.36 10.11 -4.87
N GLU A 76 0.31 10.41 -3.57
CA GLU A 76 -0.10 11.75 -3.14
C GLU A 76 0.91 12.76 -3.67
N THR A 77 0.49 13.55 -4.66
CA THR A 77 1.29 14.65 -5.19
C THR A 77 0.67 15.94 -4.69
N ILE A 78 1.34 16.63 -3.78
CA ILE A 78 0.93 17.98 -3.37
C ILE A 78 1.13 18.92 -4.55
N VAL A 79 0.03 19.38 -5.14
CA VAL A 79 0.04 20.35 -6.24
C VAL A 79 -0.26 21.75 -5.69
N ALA A 80 0.76 22.61 -5.69
CA ALA A 80 0.60 24.03 -5.34
C ALA A 80 -0.38 24.71 -6.31
N THR A 81 -1.47 25.29 -5.80
CA THR A 81 -2.53 25.89 -6.63
C THR A 81 -2.72 27.36 -6.27
N ALA A 82 -2.56 28.26 -7.25
CA ALA A 82 -2.55 29.71 -7.02
C ALA A 82 -3.90 30.32 -6.61
N ASN A 83 -5.02 29.61 -6.80
CA ASN A 83 -6.37 30.19 -6.73
C ASN A 83 -7.16 29.90 -5.45
N ARG A 84 -6.60 29.21 -4.45
CA ARG A 84 -7.16 29.12 -3.09
C ARG A 84 -6.17 28.44 -2.15
N GLY A 85 -5.62 29.19 -1.20
CA GLY A 85 -4.66 28.66 -0.23
C GLY A 85 -3.61 29.68 0.22
N MET A 86 -2.38 29.19 0.43
CA MET A 86 -1.25 29.95 0.96
C MET A 86 -0.54 30.76 -0.13
N PRO A 87 0.31 31.74 0.21
CA PRO A 87 1.22 32.35 -0.75
C PRO A 87 2.05 31.29 -1.49
N ILE A 88 2.21 31.43 -2.81
CA ILE A 88 2.83 30.42 -3.70
C ILE A 88 4.23 29.98 -3.23
N TRP A 89 5.01 30.87 -2.64
CA TRP A 89 6.33 30.54 -2.11
C TRP A 89 6.25 29.56 -0.91
N ARG A 90 5.20 29.68 -0.09
CA ARG A 90 4.94 28.80 1.06
C ARG A 90 4.45 27.43 0.60
N ASP A 91 3.60 27.38 -0.42
CA ASP A 91 3.19 26.11 -1.04
C ASP A 91 4.38 25.36 -1.66
N LYS A 92 5.29 26.08 -2.33
CA LYS A 92 6.52 25.49 -2.88
C LYS A 92 7.44 24.94 -1.80
N LEU A 93 7.62 25.67 -0.69
CA LEU A 93 8.39 25.21 0.45
C LEU A 93 7.77 23.96 1.08
N PHE A 94 6.45 23.98 1.29
CA PHE A 94 5.72 22.85 1.87
C PHE A 94 5.79 21.61 0.96
N ALA A 95 5.59 21.77 -0.36
CA ALA A 95 5.74 20.70 -1.33
C ALA A 95 7.17 20.12 -1.35
N LEU A 96 8.19 20.95 -1.18
CA LEU A 96 9.58 20.49 -1.10
C LEU A 96 9.86 19.74 0.21
N MET A 97 9.33 20.21 1.35
CA MET A 97 9.46 19.52 2.63
C MET A 97 8.75 18.16 2.61
N HIS A 98 7.51 18.12 2.11
CA HIS A 98 6.73 16.89 2.02
C HIS A 98 7.35 15.84 1.10
N ARG A 99 8.04 16.26 0.03
CA ARG A 99 8.72 15.34 -0.88
C ARG A 99 9.98 14.69 -0.27
N ASN A 100 10.49 15.25 0.83
CA ASN A 100 11.69 14.78 1.53
C ASN A 100 11.38 14.13 2.90
N ALA A 101 10.11 13.95 3.25
CA ALA A 101 9.66 13.33 4.49
C ALA A 101 9.20 11.89 4.27
#